data_AF-A0A2V8W8U5-F1
#
_entry.id   AF-A0A2V8W8U5-F1
#
_cell.length_a   1.000
_cell.length_b   1.000
_cell.length_c   1.000
_cell.angle_alpha   90.00
_cell.angle_beta   90.00
_cell.angle_gamma   90.00
#
_symmetry.space_group_name_H-M   'P 1'
#
loop_
_entity.id
_entity.type
_entity.pdbx_description
1 polymer ?
#
loop_
_entity_poly.entity_id
_entity_poly.type
_entity_poly.pdbx_seq_one_letter_code
_entity_poly.pdbx_strand_id
1 'polypeptide(L)'
;MTALPAGPLLFDTGIYIRFSRGENYLWLGEDARIFQRTILTAVVAAELYAGTHDHREKRALDELCKAHRALGHFSSPPAAAWIDAGILLRRARSAHGQMDFVRHFRDLLIALEAAQAGATLVTENARNFTRWKSFLSSTRKTLKLFEPSKTV
;
A
#
# COMPACT_ATOMS: atom_id res chain seq x y z
N MET A 1 -5.71 1.95 -21.56
CA MET A 1 -5.16 2.26 -20.22
C MET A 1 -6.26 2.06 -19.20
N THR A 2 -6.03 1.27 -18.17
CA THR A 2 -7.01 1.06 -17.08
C THR A 2 -7.21 2.35 -16.30
N ALA A 3 -8.45 2.83 -16.19
CA ALA A 3 -8.77 4.03 -15.43
C ALA A 3 -8.71 3.73 -13.91
N LEU A 4 -7.84 4.43 -13.18
CA LEU A 4 -7.78 4.29 -11.72
C LEU A 4 -8.97 5.00 -11.06
N PRO A 5 -9.51 4.46 -9.94
CA PRO A 5 -10.62 5.07 -9.20
C PRO A 5 -10.36 6.52 -8.80
N ALA A 6 -11.42 7.32 -8.67
CA ALA A 6 -11.33 8.69 -8.18
C ALA A 6 -10.96 8.75 -6.69
N GLY A 7 -10.44 9.90 -6.26
CA GLY A 7 -10.05 10.18 -4.87
C GLY A 7 -8.62 9.74 -4.53
N PRO A 8 -8.25 9.73 -3.24
CA PRO A 8 -6.92 9.37 -2.80
C PRO A 8 -6.58 7.93 -3.14
N LEU A 9 -5.34 7.70 -3.55
CA LEU A 9 -4.81 6.39 -3.89
C LEU A 9 -3.72 6.01 -2.92
N LEU A 10 -3.58 4.71 -2.65
CA LEU A 10 -2.44 4.15 -1.96
C LEU A 10 -2.01 2.91 -2.73
N PHE A 11 -0.76 2.85 -3.14
CA PHE A 11 -0.25 1.71 -3.90
C PHE A 11 0.49 0.76 -2.98
N ASP A 12 0.15 -0.52 -3.09
CA ASP A 12 0.96 -1.59 -2.51
C ASP A 12 2.36 -1.60 -3.14
N THR A 13 3.37 -1.99 -2.37
CA THR A 13 4.77 -2.12 -2.81
C THR A 13 4.90 -2.97 -4.06
N GLY A 14 4.06 -4.01 -4.21
CA GLY A 14 4.03 -4.85 -5.40
C GLY A 14 3.80 -4.07 -6.71
N ILE A 15 3.03 -2.97 -6.68
CA ILE A 15 2.79 -2.12 -7.85
C ILE A 15 4.08 -1.41 -8.27
N TYR A 16 4.80 -0.80 -7.32
CA TYR A 16 6.07 -0.13 -7.58
C TYR A 16 7.14 -1.08 -8.09
N ILE A 17 7.23 -2.29 -7.52
CA ILE A 17 8.20 -3.32 -7.95
C ILE A 17 7.92 -3.79 -9.38
N ARG A 18 6.64 -4.00 -9.73
CA ARG A 18 6.28 -4.39 -11.10
C ARG A 18 6.56 -3.27 -12.09
N PHE A 19 6.24 -2.02 -11.73
CA PHE A 19 6.59 -0.85 -12.52
C PHE A 19 8.11 -0.76 -12.76
N SER A 20 8.93 -0.95 -11.73
CA SER A 20 10.39 -0.90 -11.87
C SER A 20 10.96 -2.03 -12.74
N ARG A 21 10.21 -3.12 -12.93
CA ARG A 21 10.53 -4.24 -13.84
C ARG A 21 10.04 -4.03 -15.28
N GLY A 22 9.44 -2.87 -15.59
CA GLY A 22 8.94 -2.53 -16.92
C GLY A 22 7.53 -3.05 -17.22
N GLU A 23 6.78 -3.51 -16.22
CA GLU A 23 5.36 -3.84 -16.40
C GLU A 23 4.51 -2.58 -16.61
N ASN A 24 3.37 -2.73 -17.28
CA ASN A 24 2.55 -1.62 -17.77
C ASN A 24 1.76 -0.90 -16.67
N TYR A 25 2.47 -0.09 -15.88
CA TYR A 25 1.96 0.83 -14.87
C TYR A 25 2.41 2.27 -15.19
N LEU A 26 2.43 2.64 -16.47
CA LEU A 26 2.93 3.93 -16.98
C LEU A 26 2.32 5.14 -16.25
N TRP A 27 1.08 5.02 -15.81
CA TRP A 27 0.39 6.04 -15.02
C TRP A 27 1.11 6.42 -13.70
N LEU A 28 2.01 5.58 -13.20
CA LEU A 28 2.79 5.85 -11.99
C LEU A 28 3.94 6.83 -12.26
N GLY A 29 4.47 6.84 -13.50
CA GLY A 29 5.55 7.73 -13.93
C GLY A 29 5.10 8.91 -14.79
N GLU A 30 3.95 8.81 -15.47
CA GLU A 30 3.57 9.76 -16.53
C GLU A 30 2.34 10.61 -16.23
N ASP A 31 1.43 10.18 -15.35
CA ASP A 31 0.21 10.95 -15.03
C ASP A 31 0.37 11.72 -13.72
N ALA A 32 0.65 13.02 -13.84
CA ALA A 32 0.79 13.94 -12.72
C ALA A 32 -0.45 13.99 -11.81
N ARG A 33 -1.66 13.76 -12.33
CA ARG A 33 -2.89 13.76 -11.52
C ARG A 33 -2.98 12.52 -10.64
N ILE A 34 -2.42 11.40 -11.11
CA ILE A 34 -2.32 10.17 -10.32
C ILE A 34 -1.27 10.38 -9.23
N PHE A 35 -0.08 10.90 -9.58
CA PHE A 35 0.95 11.24 -8.60
C PHE A 35 0.43 12.17 -7.49
N GLN A 36 -0.27 13.24 -7.88
CA GLN A 36 -0.80 14.24 -6.96
C GLN A 36 -1.82 13.71 -5.96
N ARG A 37 -2.50 12.60 -6.22
CA ARG A 37 -3.49 12.00 -5.29
C ARG A 37 -2.99 10.72 -4.62
N THR A 38 -1.75 10.32 -4.89
CA THR A 38 -1.17 9.10 -4.32
C THR A 38 -0.51 9.40 -2.98
N ILE A 39 -0.92 8.64 -1.98
CA ILE A 39 -0.31 8.57 -0.66
C ILE A 39 0.80 7.52 -0.72
N LEU A 40 2.02 7.92 -0.35
CA LEU A 40 3.14 7.02 -0.13
C LEU A 40 3.30 6.81 1.38
N THR A 41 3.11 5.57 1.84
CA THR A 41 3.32 5.26 3.26
C THR A 41 4.80 4.98 3.54
N ALA A 42 5.24 5.27 4.76
CA ALA A 42 6.57 4.91 5.25
C ALA A 42 6.81 3.39 5.23
N VAL A 43 5.74 2.58 5.32
CA VAL A 43 5.82 1.10 5.23
C VAL A 43 6.21 0.68 3.80
N VAL A 44 5.51 1.20 2.80
CA VAL A 44 5.82 0.95 1.38
C VAL A 44 7.21 1.45 1.05
N ALA A 45 7.55 2.67 1.48
CA ALA A 45 8.89 3.21 1.29
C ALA A 45 9.97 2.32 1.93
N ALA A 46 9.76 1.82 3.14
CA ALA A 46 10.70 0.92 3.81
C ALA A 46 10.88 -0.41 3.06
N GLU A 47 9.80 -1.00 2.52
CA GLU A 47 9.91 -2.20 1.68
C GLU A 47 10.68 -1.92 0.39
N LEU A 48 10.46 -0.76 -0.24
CA LEU A 48 11.21 -0.36 -1.43
C LEU A 48 12.69 -0.14 -1.14
N TYR A 49 13.04 0.55 -0.05
CA TYR A 49 14.44 0.73 0.37
C TYR A 49 15.12 -0.61 0.64
N ALA A 50 14.44 -1.55 1.30
CA ALA A 50 14.97 -2.89 1.55
C ALA A 50 15.23 -3.70 0.27
N GLY A 51 14.56 -3.35 -0.84
CA GLY A 51 14.76 -3.95 -2.16
C GLY A 51 15.76 -3.24 -3.06
N THR A 52 16.43 -2.18 -2.59
CA THR A 52 17.44 -1.48 -3.40
C THR A 52 18.76 -2.25 -3.47
N HIS A 53 19.43 -2.19 -4.63
CA HIS A 53 20.69 -2.88 -4.92
C HIS A 53 21.86 -1.90 -5.08
N ASP A 54 21.59 -0.64 -5.42
CA ASP A 54 22.62 0.37 -5.61
C ASP A 54 22.21 1.78 -5.15
N HIS A 55 23.18 2.71 -5.19
CA HIS A 55 22.99 4.09 -4.78
C HIS A 55 22.04 4.89 -5.69
N ARG A 56 21.89 4.51 -6.96
CA ARG A 56 20.99 5.18 -7.90
C ARG A 56 19.54 4.85 -7.57
N GLU A 57 19.24 3.59 -7.28
CA GLU A 57 17.93 3.14 -6.82
C GLU A 57 17.54 3.80 -5.49
N LYS A 58 18.46 3.84 -4.52
CA LYS A 58 18.23 4.57 -3.26
C LYS A 58 17.92 6.05 -3.52
N ARG A 59 18.70 6.72 -4.37
CA ARG A 59 18.51 8.15 -4.67
C ARG A 59 17.16 8.41 -5.34
N ALA A 60 16.71 7.53 -6.24
CA ALA A 60 15.38 7.64 -6.83
C ALA A 60 14.27 7.54 -5.77
N LEU A 61 14.41 6.64 -4.79
CA LEU A 61 13.47 6.55 -3.66
C LEU A 61 13.55 7.76 -2.73
N ASP A 62 14.73 8.33 -2.49
CA ASP A 62 14.90 9.55 -1.69
C ASP A 62 14.09 10.70 -2.32
N GLU A 63 14.23 10.91 -3.64
CA GLU A 63 13.48 11.94 -4.36
C GLU A 63 11.98 11.67 -4.41
N LEU A 64 11.56 10.41 -4.60
CA LEU A 64 10.15 10.01 -4.52
C LEU A 64 9.55 10.36 -3.14
N CYS A 65 10.24 9.99 -2.06
CA CYS A 65 9.80 10.30 -0.70
C CYS A 65 9.74 11.81 -0.47
N LYS A 66 10.74 12.55 -0.92
CA LYS A 66 10.79 14.02 -0.81
C LYS A 66 9.63 14.68 -1.57
N ALA A 67 9.32 14.22 -2.77
CA ALA A 67 8.21 14.73 -3.57
C ALA A 67 6.86 14.47 -2.90
N HIS A 68 6.60 13.26 -2.38
CA HIS A 68 5.37 12.98 -1.63
C HIS A 68 5.27 13.78 -0.32
N ARG A 69 6.39 14.03 0.38
CA ARG A 69 6.42 14.90 1.57
C ARG A 69 6.04 16.34 1.22
N ALA A 70 6.59 16.88 0.13
CA ALA A 70 6.27 18.23 -0.33
C ALA A 70 4.79 18.40 -0.69
N LEU A 71 4.12 17.33 -1.13
CA LEU A 71 2.68 17.30 -1.39
C LEU A 71 1.81 17.06 -0.15
N GLY A 72 2.41 16.77 1.01
CA GLY A 72 1.66 16.35 2.21
C GLY A 72 1.08 14.93 2.10
N HIS A 73 1.53 14.13 1.14
CA HIS A 73 1.05 12.77 0.86
C HIS A 73 2.04 11.68 1.27
N PHE A 74 3.00 12.00 2.13
CA PHE A 74 3.86 11.00 2.76
C PHE A 74 3.34 10.68 4.17
N SER A 75 2.77 9.48 4.36
CA SER A 75 2.16 9.09 5.63
C SER A 75 3.03 8.10 6.40
N SER A 76 2.76 7.95 7.70
CA SER A 76 3.35 6.90 8.52
C SER A 76 2.28 6.36 9.48
N PRO A 77 2.18 5.03 9.65
CA PRO A 77 1.24 4.46 10.59
C PRO A 77 1.47 5.00 12.01
N PRO A 78 0.46 5.58 12.67
CA PRO A 78 0.57 6.00 14.07
C PRO A 78 0.64 4.77 14.98
N ALA A 79 1.07 4.96 16.24
CA ALA A 79 1.17 3.87 17.22
C ALA A 79 -0.13 3.05 17.35
N ALA A 80 -1.30 3.70 17.25
CA ALA A 80 -2.59 3.02 17.26
C ALA A 80 -2.76 2.00 16.12
N ALA A 81 -2.25 2.29 14.92
CA ALA A 81 -2.32 1.36 13.78
C ALA A 81 -1.49 0.09 14.02
N TRP A 82 -0.36 0.21 14.72
CA TRP A 82 0.46 -0.94 15.11
C TRP A 82 -0.25 -1.85 16.12
N ILE A 83 -0.94 -1.24 17.10
CA ILE A 83 -1.76 -1.97 18.08
C ILE A 83 -2.92 -2.69 17.36
N ASP A 84 -3.63 -1.98 16.48
CA ASP A 84 -4.72 -2.55 15.68
C ASP A 84 -4.23 -3.71 14.81
N ALA A 85 -3.06 -3.58 14.17
CA ALA A 85 -2.47 -4.67 13.39
C ALA A 85 -2.22 -5.91 14.25
N GLY A 86 -1.67 -5.76 15.46
CA GLY A 86 -1.47 -6.87 16.40
C GLY A 86 -2.78 -7.57 16.79
N ILE A 87 -3.84 -6.81 17.05
CA ILE A 87 -5.17 -7.34 17.37
C ILE A 87 -5.74 -8.11 16.17
N LEU A 88 -5.64 -7.56 14.96
CA LEU A 88 -6.13 -8.20 13.74
C LEU A 88 -5.37 -9.49 13.43
N LEU A 89 -4.05 -9.51 13.64
CA LEU A 89 -3.23 -10.73 13.51
C LEU A 89 -3.65 -11.82 14.49
N ARG A 90 -3.92 -11.46 15.76
CA ARG A 90 -4.40 -12.43 16.75
C ARG A 90 -5.74 -13.05 16.32
N ARG A 91 -6.65 -12.25 15.78
CA ARG A 91 -7.96 -12.70 15.25
C ARG A 91 -7.78 -13.60 14.03
N ALA A 92 -6.96 -13.20 13.06
CA ALA A 92 -6.70 -13.98 11.87
C ALA A 92 -6.03 -15.33 12.19
N ARG A 93 -5.09 -15.35 13.13
CA ARG A 93 -4.47 -16.59 13.63
C ARG A 93 -5.51 -17.55 14.23
N SER A 94 -6.48 -17.04 15.00
CA SER A 94 -7.57 -17.86 15.53
C SER A 94 -8.47 -18.44 14.43
N ALA A 95 -8.67 -17.71 13.33
CA ALA A 95 -9.54 -18.13 12.23
C ALA A 95 -8.84 -19.04 11.20
N HIS A 96 -7.52 -18.91 11.02
CA HIS A 96 -6.81 -19.50 9.89
C HIS A 96 -5.54 -20.29 10.27
N GLY A 97 -5.17 -20.37 11.55
CA GLY A 97 -3.99 -21.11 12.00
C GLY A 97 -2.69 -20.29 11.93
N GLN A 98 -1.56 -20.95 11.71
CA GLN A 98 -0.25 -20.28 11.71
C GLN A 98 -0.13 -19.29 10.54
N MET A 99 0.53 -18.15 10.80
CA MET A 99 0.69 -17.04 9.86
C MET A 99 2.10 -16.46 9.95
N ASP A 100 2.65 -16.04 8.81
CA ASP A 100 3.92 -15.30 8.75
C ASP A 100 3.69 -13.85 9.21
N PHE A 101 4.00 -13.58 10.48
CA PHE A 101 3.76 -12.28 11.09
C PHE A 101 4.47 -11.14 10.36
N VAL A 102 5.71 -11.36 9.89
CA VAL A 102 6.52 -10.29 9.28
C VAL A 102 5.89 -9.81 7.99
N ARG A 103 5.42 -10.73 7.14
CA ARG A 103 4.69 -10.40 5.91
C ARG A 103 3.36 -9.71 6.21
N HIS A 104 2.60 -10.25 7.15
CA HIS A 104 1.24 -9.79 7.39
C HIS A 104 1.14 -8.47 8.18
N PHE A 105 2.14 -8.14 9.01
CA PHE A 105 2.20 -6.83 9.67
C PHE A 105 2.27 -5.70 8.65
N ARG A 106 3.09 -5.83 7.61
CA ARG A 106 3.26 -4.78 6.60
C ARG A 106 1.99 -4.60 5.77
N ASP A 107 1.40 -5.70 5.29
CA ASP A 107 0.10 -5.68 4.60
C ASP A 107 -0.98 -5.01 5.46
N LEU A 108 -1.07 -5.35 6.75
CA LEU A 108 -2.07 -4.78 7.66
C LEU A 108 -1.88 -3.28 7.89
N LEU A 109 -0.63 -2.82 8.06
CA LEU A 109 -0.36 -1.39 8.24
C LEU A 109 -0.71 -0.61 6.96
N ILE A 110 -0.39 -1.15 5.79
CA ILE A 110 -0.80 -0.58 4.49
C ILE A 110 -2.33 -0.50 4.40
N ALA A 111 -3.03 -1.57 4.77
CA ALA A 111 -4.50 -1.61 4.75
C ALA A 111 -5.14 -0.64 5.76
N LEU A 112 -4.57 -0.53 6.96
CA LEU A 112 -5.04 0.39 8.00
C LEU A 112 -4.83 1.85 7.60
N GLU A 113 -3.68 2.19 7.02
CA GLU A 113 -3.40 3.53 6.49
C GLU A 113 -4.35 3.88 5.34
N ALA A 114 -4.57 2.94 4.40
CA ALA A 114 -5.51 3.16 3.29
C ALA A 114 -6.93 3.41 3.80
N ALA A 115 -7.40 2.61 4.76
CA ALA A 115 -8.72 2.77 5.35
C ALA A 115 -8.84 4.10 6.13
N GLN A 116 -7.81 4.46 6.90
CA GLN A 116 -7.77 5.71 7.68
C GLN A 116 -7.79 6.94 6.78
N ALA A 117 -7.06 6.91 5.66
CA ALA A 117 -7.02 8.00 4.70
C ALA A 117 -8.24 8.02 3.75
N GLY A 118 -9.15 7.05 3.84
CA GLY A 118 -10.25 6.88 2.90
C GLY A 118 -9.80 6.58 1.46
N ALA A 119 -8.54 6.15 1.29
CA ALA A 119 -7.88 5.91 0.02
C ALA A 119 -8.28 4.57 -0.59
N THR A 120 -8.17 4.48 -1.91
CA THR A 120 -8.26 3.19 -2.61
C THR A 120 -6.90 2.52 -2.63
N LEU A 121 -6.80 1.34 -2.02
CA LEU A 121 -5.61 0.52 -2.09
C LEU A 121 -5.56 -0.19 -3.44
N VAL A 122 -4.53 0.13 -4.24
CA VAL A 122 -4.24 -0.52 -5.51
C VAL A 122 -3.20 -1.60 -5.29
N THR A 123 -3.52 -2.83 -5.68
CA THR A 123 -2.68 -4.00 -5.41
C THR A 123 -2.96 -5.14 -6.39
N GLU A 124 -1.92 -5.86 -6.78
CA GLU A 124 -2.03 -7.16 -7.49
C GLU A 124 -2.21 -8.34 -6.51
N ASN A 125 -2.20 -8.08 -5.21
CA ASN A 125 -2.41 -9.06 -4.15
C ASN A 125 -3.82 -8.95 -3.55
N ALA A 126 -4.83 -8.74 -4.41
CA ALA A 126 -6.20 -8.50 -3.97
C ALA A 126 -6.76 -9.63 -3.10
N ARG A 127 -6.32 -10.87 -3.31
CA ARG A 127 -6.72 -12.03 -2.47
C ARG A 127 -6.35 -11.82 -1.00
N ASN A 128 -5.12 -11.41 -0.70
CA ASN A 128 -4.70 -11.19 0.69
C ASN A 128 -5.41 -9.98 1.29
N PHE A 129 -5.46 -8.87 0.55
CA PHE A 129 -6.12 -7.66 1.04
C PHE A 129 -7.64 -7.80 1.20
N THR A 130 -8.29 -8.68 0.43
CA THR A 130 -9.71 -9.03 0.64
C THR A 130 -9.93 -9.73 1.98
N ARG A 131 -9.00 -10.59 2.41
CA ARG A 131 -9.06 -11.19 3.76
C ARG A 131 -8.95 -10.11 4.82
N TRP A 132 -7.99 -9.19 4.68
CA TRP A 132 -7.84 -8.08 5.63
C TRP A 132 -9.04 -7.14 5.67
N LYS A 133 -9.63 -6.84 4.51
CA LYS A 133 -10.88 -6.09 4.41
C LYS A 133 -12.00 -6.72 5.25
N SER A 134 -12.13 -8.05 5.25
CA SER A 134 -13.12 -8.76 6.07
C SER A 134 -12.86 -8.64 7.57
N PHE A 135 -11.60 -8.56 8.01
CA PHE A 135 -11.30 -8.32 9.42
C PHE A 135 -11.51 -6.85 9.81
N LEU A 136 -11.21 -5.90 8.92
CA LEU A 136 -11.38 -4.46 9.15
C LEU A 136 -12.85 -4.01 9.22
N SER A 137 -13.74 -4.67 8.48
CA SER A 137 -15.18 -4.35 8.55
C SER A 137 -15.74 -4.59 9.95
N SER A 138 -15.20 -5.57 10.69
CA SER A 138 -15.55 -5.84 12.10
C SER A 138 -15.14 -4.71 13.06
N THR A 139 -14.29 -3.77 12.62
CA THR A 139 -13.82 -2.61 13.38
C THR A 139 -14.36 -1.28 12.85
N ARG A 140 -15.46 -1.29 12.07
CA ARG A 140 -16.05 -0.10 11.41
C ARG A 140 -15.08 0.65 10.47
N LYS A 141 -14.01 -0.01 10.00
CA LYS A 141 -13.09 0.55 9.02
C LYS A 141 -13.40 -0.04 7.65
N THR A 142 -13.42 0.80 6.62
CA THR A 142 -13.74 0.38 5.25
C THR A 142 -12.49 0.45 4.38
N LEU A 143 -12.08 -0.68 3.82
CA LEU A 143 -10.99 -0.76 2.85
C LEU A 143 -11.54 -0.82 1.42
N LYS A 144 -11.18 0.17 0.61
CA LYS A 144 -11.43 0.19 -0.84
C LYS A 144 -10.27 -0.51 -1.55
N LEU A 145 -10.57 -1.46 -2.43
CA LEU A 145 -9.56 -2.26 -3.15
C LEU A 145 -9.73 -2.07 -4.65
N PHE A 146 -8.61 -2.02 -5.36
CA PHE A 146 -8.57 -2.00 -6.82
C PHE A 146 -7.42 -2.88 -7.32
N GLU A 147 -7.72 -3.76 -8.28
CA GLU A 147 -6.77 -4.71 -8.88
C GLU A 147 -6.62 -4.36 -10.38
N PRO A 148 -5.53 -3.69 -10.79
CA PRO A 148 -5.38 -3.19 -12.15
C PRO A 148 -5.47 -4.28 -13.23
N SER A 149 -4.86 -5.43 -12.98
CA SER A 149 -4.83 -6.56 -13.93
C SER A 149 -6.18 -7.20 -14.23
N LYS A 150 -7.18 -7.06 -13.34
CA LYS A 150 -8.55 -7.60 -13.57
C LYS A 150 -9.46 -6.69 -14.39
N THR A 151 -8.96 -5.52 -14.79
CA THR A 151 -9.74 -4.54 -15.56
C THR A 151 -9.29 -4.48 -17.03
N VAL A 152 -8.45 -5.44 -17.44
CA VAL A 152 -7.95 -5.63 -18.82
C VAL A 152 -8.74 -6.76 -19.48
#